data_AF-X1L8Z2-F1
#
_entry.id   AF-X1L8Z2-F1
#
_cell.length_a   1.000
_cell.length_b   1.000
_cell.length_c   1.000
_cell.angle_alpha   90.00
_cell.angle_beta   90.00
_cell.angle_gamma   90.00
#
_symmetry.space_group_name_H-M   'P 1'
#
loop_
_entity.id
_entity.type
_entity.pdbx_description
1 polymer ?
#
loop_
_entity_poly.entity_id
_entity_poly.type
_entity_poly.pdbx_seq_one_letter_code
_entity_poly.pdbx_strand_id
1 'polypeptide(L)'
;MKEEKLYSGLDKKIFSNLWRYGKPYGAKILIIFVLILAISGIQILLPLITKNVVDNYIERSYLRLILNDRTVELTEKYKAYRVRSDNIIFIPSNLLSKDEYLELQKDSLILPEKYLMIKDEEGTDKLKQYQLNIVKTDKGSFIPYSEMQKISPDNIKTLRYDDLKMVKLFALLYVGLLLVSFIFNYLQVVMMAVVSERVMYDLRSNLV
;
A
#
# COMPACT_ATOMS: atom_id res chain seq x y z
N MET A 1 -40.27 -25.09 21.96
CA MET A 1 -40.49 -25.00 20.49
C MET A 1 -41.64 -24.10 20.04
N LYS A 2 -42.76 -23.93 20.78
CA LYS A 2 -43.82 -22.96 20.41
C LYS A 2 -43.48 -21.51 20.80
N GLU A 3 -42.71 -21.30 21.85
CA GLU A 3 -42.31 -19.97 22.32
C GLU A 3 -41.24 -19.33 21.41
N GLU A 4 -40.24 -20.07 20.94
CA GLU A 4 -39.21 -19.58 19.99
C GLU A 4 -39.77 -19.06 18.65
N LYS A 5 -40.83 -19.67 18.11
CA LYS A 5 -41.49 -19.19 16.88
C LYS A 5 -42.32 -17.92 17.09
N LEU A 6 -42.69 -17.61 18.34
CA LEU A 6 -43.45 -16.41 18.68
C LEU A 6 -42.54 -15.16 18.73
N TYR A 7 -41.29 -15.32 19.17
CA TYR A 7 -40.30 -14.24 19.21
C TYR A 7 -39.85 -13.81 17.81
N SER A 8 -39.56 -14.73 16.89
CA SER A 8 -39.07 -14.36 15.54
C SER A 8 -40.10 -13.61 14.69
N GLY A 9 -41.39 -13.86 14.90
CA GLY A 9 -42.48 -13.11 14.26
C GLY A 9 -42.72 -11.72 14.89
N LEU A 10 -42.46 -11.58 16.19
CA LEU A 10 -42.51 -10.29 16.89
C LEU A 10 -41.37 -9.37 16.46
N ASP A 11 -40.16 -9.92 16.29
CA ASP A 11 -38.96 -9.15 15.95
C ASP A 11 -39.11 -8.41 14.62
N LYS A 12 -39.63 -9.09 13.59
CA LYS A 12 -39.86 -8.46 12.27
C LYS A 12 -40.86 -7.30 12.35
N LYS A 13 -41.87 -7.42 13.21
CA LYS A 13 -42.91 -6.38 13.41
C LYS A 13 -42.34 -5.19 14.18
N ILE A 14 -41.50 -5.43 15.18
CA ILE A 14 -40.79 -4.38 15.95
C ILE A 14 -39.82 -3.62 15.04
N PHE A 15 -39.01 -4.32 14.24
CA PHE A 15 -38.09 -3.70 13.28
C PHE A 15 -38.83 -2.88 12.20
N SER A 16 -39.93 -3.41 11.66
CA SER A 16 -40.76 -2.68 10.70
C SER A 16 -41.38 -1.42 11.30
N ASN A 17 -41.76 -1.46 12.59
CA ASN A 17 -42.30 -0.30 13.28
C ASN A 17 -41.20 0.75 13.54
N LEU A 18 -40.01 0.33 13.97
CA LEU A 18 -38.84 1.21 14.09
C LEU A 18 -38.47 1.88 12.76
N TRP A 19 -38.50 1.12 11.66
CA TRP A 19 -38.22 1.64 10.32
C TRP A 19 -39.20 2.75 9.90
N ARG A 20 -40.45 2.69 10.35
CA ARG A 20 -41.45 3.74 10.07
C ARG A 20 -41.05 5.09 10.67
N TYR A 21 -40.41 5.09 11.84
CA TYR A 21 -39.87 6.32 12.48
C TYR A 21 -38.55 6.78 11.85
N GLY A 22 -37.74 5.86 11.31
CA GLY A 22 -36.54 6.20 10.54
C GLY A 22 -36.82 6.72 9.11
N LYS A 23 -37.93 6.29 8.50
CA LYS A 23 -38.35 6.65 7.13
C LYS A 23 -38.32 8.16 6.81
N PRO A 24 -38.86 9.09 7.64
CA PRO A 24 -38.77 10.53 7.36
C PRO A 24 -37.33 11.07 7.30
N TYR A 25 -36.36 10.36 7.90
CA TYR A 25 -34.94 10.71 7.90
C TYR A 25 -34.11 9.92 6.89
N GLY A 26 -34.75 9.12 6.02
CA GLY A 26 -34.07 8.19 5.10
C GLY A 26 -33.03 8.85 4.19
N ALA A 27 -33.28 10.07 3.69
CA ALA A 27 -32.30 10.80 2.87
C ALA A 27 -31.02 11.16 3.67
N LYS A 28 -31.17 11.56 4.94
CA LYS A 28 -30.03 11.87 5.82
C LYS A 28 -29.26 10.60 6.18
N ILE A 29 -29.98 9.51 6.45
CA ILE A 29 -29.39 8.19 6.70
C ILE A 29 -28.60 7.72 5.47
N LEU A 30 -29.12 7.92 4.26
CA LEU A 30 -28.42 7.59 3.03
C LEU A 30 -27.13 8.41 2.86
N ILE A 31 -27.16 9.72 3.16
CA ILE A 31 -25.97 10.58 3.13
C ILE A 31 -24.93 10.08 4.14
N ILE A 32 -25.34 9.77 5.38
CA ILE A 32 -24.46 9.21 6.42
C ILE A 32 -23.85 7.89 5.93
N PHE A 33 -24.65 7.02 5.32
CA PHE A 33 -24.18 5.75 4.77
C PHE A 33 -23.13 5.95 3.66
N VAL A 34 -23.36 6.87 2.73
CA VAL A 34 -22.38 7.22 1.69
C VAL A 34 -21.10 7.79 2.30
N LEU A 35 -21.20 8.65 3.32
CA LEU A 35 -20.03 9.16 4.05
C LEU A 35 -19.25 8.04 4.72
N ILE A 36 -19.92 7.07 5.37
CA ILE A 36 -19.27 5.90 5.97
C ILE A 36 -18.49 5.14 4.89
N LEU A 37 -19.11 4.84 3.75
CA LEU A 37 -18.44 4.13 2.66
C LEU A 37 -17.23 4.90 2.13
N ALA A 38 -17.33 6.23 1.98
CA ALA A 38 -16.23 7.07 1.56
C ALA A 38 -15.06 7.04 2.57
N ILE A 39 -15.36 7.17 3.87
CA ILE A 39 -14.35 7.09 4.94
C ILE A 39 -13.67 5.71 4.94
N SER A 40 -14.43 4.63 4.84
CA SER A 40 -13.88 3.28 4.74
C SER A 40 -13.00 3.10 3.50
N GLY A 41 -13.40 3.66 2.36
CA GLY A 41 -12.58 3.69 1.15
C GLY A 41 -11.25 4.40 1.37
N ILE A 42 -11.26 5.56 2.02
CA ILE A 42 -10.02 6.29 2.38
C ILE A 42 -9.15 5.47 3.33
N GLN A 43 -9.75 4.83 4.34
CA GLN A 43 -9.01 3.99 5.28
C GLN A 43 -8.31 2.80 4.61
N ILE A 44 -8.86 2.27 3.52
CA ILE A 44 -8.22 1.22 2.71
C ILE A 44 -7.16 1.82 1.76
N LEU A 45 -7.40 3.01 1.21
CA LEU A 45 -6.44 3.70 0.33
C LEU A 45 -5.13 4.04 1.06
N LEU A 46 -5.20 4.44 2.34
CA LEU A 46 -4.02 4.80 3.14
C LEU A 46 -2.96 3.68 3.19
N PRO A 47 -3.25 2.43 3.63
CA PRO A 47 -2.26 1.36 3.64
C PRO A 47 -1.79 0.96 2.23
N LEU A 48 -2.64 1.09 1.20
CA LEU A 48 -2.24 0.83 -0.18
C LEU A 48 -1.22 1.86 -0.68
N ILE A 49 -1.41 3.14 -0.35
CA ILE A 49 -0.43 4.19 -0.64
C ILE A 49 0.87 3.89 0.10
N THR A 50 0.82 3.59 1.39
CA THR A 50 2.02 3.25 2.18
C THR A 50 2.77 2.08 1.57
N LYS A 51 2.07 0.99 1.23
CA LYS A 51 2.67 -0.18 0.56
C LYS A 51 3.35 0.22 -0.75
N ASN A 52 2.64 0.96 -1.61
CA ASN A 52 3.19 1.38 -2.89
C ASN A 52 4.44 2.27 -2.73
N VAL A 53 4.47 3.14 -1.73
CA VAL A 53 5.61 4.00 -1.44
C VAL A 53 6.81 3.19 -0.96
N VAL A 54 6.57 2.28 -0.01
CA VAL A 54 7.60 1.41 0.54
C VAL A 54 8.21 0.55 -0.56
N ASP A 55 7.37 -0.17 -1.31
CA ASP A 55 7.81 -1.15 -2.30
C ASP A 55 8.56 -0.51 -3.48
N ASN A 56 8.16 0.68 -3.93
CA ASN A 56 8.70 1.27 -5.16
C ASN A 56 9.77 2.34 -4.96
N TYR A 57 9.77 3.04 -3.81
CA TYR A 57 10.65 4.19 -3.59
C TYR A 57 11.59 4.02 -2.39
N ILE A 58 11.17 3.29 -1.34
CA ILE A 58 12.00 3.07 -0.14
C ILE A 58 12.84 1.81 -0.29
N GLU A 59 12.21 0.65 -0.53
CA GLU A 59 12.85 -0.66 -0.69
C GLU A 59 13.06 -1.03 -2.17
N ARG A 60 13.54 -0.06 -2.96
CA ARG A 60 13.89 -0.25 -4.36
C ARG A 60 15.21 -1.03 -4.52
N SER A 61 15.27 -2.24 -3.95
CA SER A 61 16.42 -3.15 -4.07
C SER A 61 16.19 -4.22 -5.13
N TYR A 62 17.29 -4.67 -5.72
CA TYR A 62 17.37 -5.75 -6.68
C TYR A 62 18.18 -6.90 -6.09
N LEU A 63 17.78 -8.11 -6.41
CA LEU A 63 18.50 -9.33 -6.07
C LEU A 63 19.23 -9.83 -7.31
N ARG A 64 20.43 -10.36 -7.10
CA ARG A 64 21.24 -10.97 -8.14
C ARG A 64 21.00 -12.47 -8.16
N LEU A 65 20.58 -12.96 -9.32
CA LEU A 65 20.36 -14.35 -9.64
C LEU A 65 21.43 -14.82 -10.62
N ILE A 66 21.86 -16.08 -10.48
CA ILE A 66 22.71 -16.76 -11.45
C ILE A 66 21.83 -17.24 -12.60
N LEU A 67 22.25 -16.98 -13.84
CA LEU A 67 21.49 -17.40 -14.99
C LEU A 67 21.47 -18.93 -15.12
N ASN A 68 20.30 -19.52 -14.96
CA ASN A 68 20.04 -20.97 -15.06
C ASN A 68 18.61 -21.17 -15.60
N ASP A 69 18.35 -22.28 -16.28
CA ASP A 69 17.03 -22.64 -16.81
C ASP A 69 15.92 -22.52 -15.74
N ARG A 70 16.19 -22.95 -14.49
CA ARG A 70 15.26 -22.79 -13.36
C ARG A 70 14.97 -21.32 -13.01
N THR A 71 16.00 -20.48 -12.99
CA THR A 71 15.81 -19.04 -12.73
C THR A 71 15.07 -18.35 -13.86
N VAL A 72 15.26 -18.78 -15.10
CA VAL A 72 14.56 -18.22 -16.26
C VAL A 72 13.08 -18.60 -16.21
N GLU A 73 12.75 -19.84 -15.89
CA GLU A 73 11.38 -20.34 -15.74
C GLU A 73 10.64 -19.61 -14.61
N LEU A 74 11.23 -19.54 -13.41
CA LEU A 74 10.64 -18.85 -12.25
C LEU A 74 10.50 -17.35 -12.48
N THR A 75 11.45 -16.72 -13.19
CA THR A 75 11.41 -15.28 -13.47
C THR A 75 10.67 -14.91 -14.75
N GLU A 76 10.14 -15.88 -15.51
CA GLU A 76 9.46 -15.60 -16.79
C GLU A 76 8.19 -14.76 -16.57
N LYS A 77 7.48 -15.00 -15.46
CA LYS A 77 6.34 -14.18 -15.01
C LYS A 77 6.71 -12.70 -14.80
N TYR A 78 7.98 -12.42 -14.49
CA TYR A 78 8.51 -11.09 -14.20
C TYR A 78 9.43 -10.56 -15.32
N LYS A 79 9.34 -11.11 -16.54
CA LYS A 79 10.20 -10.77 -17.69
C LYS A 79 10.29 -9.28 -17.99
N ALA A 80 9.21 -8.52 -17.78
CA ALA A 80 9.20 -7.07 -17.99
C ALA A 80 10.16 -6.31 -17.06
N TYR A 81 10.34 -6.82 -15.83
CA TYR A 81 11.08 -6.15 -14.76
C TYR A 81 12.49 -6.70 -14.56
N ARG A 82 12.81 -7.87 -15.14
CA ARG A 82 14.16 -8.44 -15.05
C ARG A 82 15.15 -7.67 -15.93
N VAL A 83 16.38 -7.54 -15.44
CA VAL A 83 17.54 -7.04 -16.18
C VAL A 83 18.50 -8.21 -16.34
N ARG A 84 18.71 -8.65 -17.59
CA ARG A 84 19.62 -9.75 -17.91
C ARG A 84 20.95 -9.15 -18.33
N SER A 85 22.06 -9.70 -17.83
CA SER A 85 23.42 -9.34 -18.25
C SER A 85 24.26 -10.60 -18.21
N ASP A 86 24.86 -10.99 -19.34
CA ASP A 86 25.66 -12.21 -19.54
C ASP A 86 25.16 -13.45 -18.75
N ASN A 87 25.72 -13.70 -17.57
CA ASN A 87 25.45 -14.86 -16.72
C ASN A 87 24.63 -14.54 -15.44
N ILE A 88 24.02 -13.36 -15.37
CA ILE A 88 23.31 -12.87 -14.18
C ILE A 88 21.97 -12.22 -14.56
N ILE A 89 21.00 -12.38 -13.67
CA ILE A 89 19.68 -11.74 -13.77
C ILE A 89 19.48 -10.89 -12.52
N PHE A 90 19.15 -9.61 -12.69
CA PHE A 90 18.66 -8.76 -11.61
C PHE A 90 17.14 -8.68 -11.65
N ILE A 91 16.53 -8.86 -10.49
CA ILE A 91 15.08 -8.76 -10.31
C ILE A 91 14.77 -7.91 -9.07
N PRO A 92 13.76 -7.04 -9.09
CA PRO A 92 13.31 -6.33 -7.90
C PRO A 92 12.98 -7.30 -6.76
N SER A 93 13.48 -7.02 -5.56
CA SER A 93 13.32 -7.89 -4.39
C SER A 93 11.86 -8.03 -3.93
N ASN A 94 11.03 -7.04 -4.22
CA ASN A 94 9.61 -7.01 -3.87
C ASN A 94 8.73 -7.89 -4.78
N LEU A 95 9.26 -8.43 -5.88
CA LEU A 95 8.52 -9.28 -6.81
C LEU A 95 8.57 -10.77 -6.47
N LEU A 96 9.60 -11.23 -5.75
CA LEU A 96 9.69 -12.63 -5.35
C LEU A 96 8.79 -12.90 -4.15
N SER A 97 7.96 -13.94 -4.27
CA SER A 97 7.30 -14.54 -3.13
C SER A 97 8.33 -15.22 -2.21
N LYS A 98 7.94 -15.43 -0.94
CA LYS A 98 8.79 -16.09 0.04
C LYS A 98 9.18 -17.50 -0.41
N ASP A 99 8.26 -18.23 -1.03
CA ASP A 99 8.50 -19.60 -1.50
C ASP A 99 9.50 -19.62 -2.65
N GLU A 100 9.30 -18.79 -3.68
CA GLU A 100 10.23 -18.64 -4.81
C GLU A 100 11.65 -18.24 -4.33
N TYR A 101 11.73 -17.34 -3.35
CA TYR A 101 13.01 -16.94 -2.76
C TYR A 101 13.72 -18.11 -2.09
N LEU A 102 13.01 -18.91 -1.28
CA LEU A 102 13.57 -20.04 -0.56
C LEU A 102 14.01 -21.17 -1.51
N GLU A 103 13.27 -21.40 -2.59
CA GLU A 103 13.66 -22.36 -3.63
C GLU A 103 14.97 -21.94 -4.31
N LEU A 104 15.06 -20.69 -4.73
CA LEU A 104 16.27 -20.15 -5.36
C LEU A 104 17.46 -20.11 -4.40
N GLN A 105 17.22 -19.90 -3.11
CA GLN A 105 18.24 -19.94 -2.07
C GLN A 105 18.75 -21.36 -1.82
N LYS A 106 17.85 -22.35 -1.78
CA LYS A 106 18.21 -23.76 -1.61
C LYS A 106 19.13 -24.25 -2.72
N ASP A 107 18.87 -23.82 -3.95
CA ASP A 107 19.68 -24.17 -5.11
C ASP A 107 20.94 -23.28 -5.28
N SER A 108 21.22 -22.38 -4.33
CA SER A 108 22.33 -21.40 -4.41
C SER A 108 22.30 -20.53 -5.67
N LEU A 109 21.11 -20.33 -6.25
CA LEU A 109 20.89 -19.55 -7.47
C LEU A 109 20.68 -18.06 -7.19
N ILE A 110 20.46 -17.69 -5.93
CA ILE A 110 20.30 -16.29 -5.48
C ILE A 110 21.39 -15.92 -4.49
N LEU A 111 22.00 -14.75 -4.69
CA LEU A 111 22.88 -14.14 -3.70
C LEU A 111 22.03 -13.28 -2.75
N PRO A 112 22.21 -13.40 -1.42
CA PRO A 112 21.44 -12.63 -0.44
C PRO A 112 21.78 -11.14 -0.43
N GLU A 113 22.80 -10.73 -1.20
CA GLU A 113 23.20 -9.33 -1.31
C GLU A 113 22.18 -8.53 -2.12
N LYS A 114 21.73 -7.41 -1.55
CA LYS A 114 20.85 -6.45 -2.20
C LYS A 114 21.67 -5.46 -3.03
N TYR A 115 21.12 -5.06 -4.18
CA TYR A 115 21.71 -4.12 -5.11
C TYR A 115 20.76 -2.94 -5.35
N LEU A 116 21.29 -1.74 -5.52
CA LEU A 116 20.54 -0.57 -5.98
C LEU A 116 20.83 -0.33 -7.45
N MET A 117 19.77 -0.12 -8.22
CA MET A 117 19.86 0.24 -9.63
C MET A 117 19.88 1.76 -9.80
N ILE A 118 20.93 2.27 -10.45
CA ILE A 118 21.06 3.65 -10.88
C ILE A 118 20.85 3.68 -12.39
N LYS A 119 19.83 4.42 -12.84
CA LYS A 119 19.48 4.57 -14.25
C LYS A 119 20.28 5.66 -14.97
N ASP A 120 20.90 6.54 -14.20
CA ASP A 120 21.48 7.79 -14.69
C ASP A 120 23.02 7.74 -14.74
N GLU A 121 23.59 8.25 -15.84
CA GLU A 121 25.03 8.26 -16.07
C GLU A 121 25.74 9.33 -15.21
N GLU A 122 25.09 10.47 -14.92
CA GLU A 122 25.65 11.51 -14.04
C GLU A 122 25.85 10.98 -12.61
N GLY A 123 24.92 10.13 -12.14
CA GLY A 123 25.06 9.39 -10.89
C GLY A 123 26.29 8.49 -10.86
N THR A 124 26.63 7.83 -11.98
CA THR A 124 27.82 6.96 -12.04
C THR A 124 29.14 7.71 -12.09
N ASP A 125 29.19 8.91 -12.68
CA ASP A 125 30.42 9.71 -12.74
C ASP A 125 30.90 10.18 -11.36
N LYS A 126 29.97 10.58 -10.48
CA LYS A 126 30.27 10.92 -9.08
C LYS A 126 30.71 9.73 -8.24
N LEU A 127 30.51 8.50 -8.73
CA LEU A 127 30.81 7.26 -8.02
C LEU A 127 32.12 6.60 -8.46
N LYS A 128 32.70 7.05 -9.59
CA LYS A 128 34.03 6.61 -10.06
C LYS A 128 35.13 6.83 -9.03
N GLN A 129 35.00 7.87 -8.20
CA GLN A 129 35.96 8.19 -7.12
C GLN A 129 36.02 7.16 -5.99
N TYR A 130 34.98 6.33 -5.82
CA TYR A 130 34.88 5.39 -4.69
C TYR A 130 35.34 3.95 -5.03
N GLN A 131 35.84 3.70 -6.26
CA GLN A 131 36.31 2.37 -6.71
C GLN A 131 35.32 1.24 -6.38
N LEU A 132 34.04 1.48 -6.63
CA LEU A 132 32.96 0.54 -6.28
C LEU A 132 32.91 -0.62 -7.29
N ASN A 133 32.54 -1.81 -6.82
CA ASN A 133 32.20 -2.95 -7.67
C ASN A 133 30.83 -2.73 -8.33
N ILE A 134 30.81 -1.93 -9.39
CA ILE A 134 29.60 -1.61 -10.15
C ILE A 134 29.39 -2.68 -11.21
N VAL A 135 28.22 -3.31 -11.20
CA VAL A 135 27.80 -4.20 -12.28
C VAL A 135 27.03 -3.37 -13.30
N LYS A 136 27.68 -3.09 -14.44
CA LYS A 136 27.02 -2.40 -15.56
C LYS A 136 26.16 -3.37 -16.35
N THR A 137 24.97 -2.92 -16.73
CA THR A 137 24.02 -3.68 -17.56
C THR A 137 23.36 -2.74 -18.56
N ASP A 138 22.70 -3.30 -19.58
CA ASP A 138 22.03 -2.53 -20.64
C ASP A 138 20.97 -1.55 -20.14
N LYS A 139 20.40 -1.79 -18.95
CA LYS A 139 19.34 -0.95 -18.37
C LYS A 139 19.85 0.01 -17.29
N GLY A 140 21.09 -0.12 -16.84
CA GLY A 140 21.65 0.72 -15.77
C GLY A 140 22.78 0.05 -14.99
N SER A 141 23.28 0.77 -13.99
CA SER A 141 24.37 0.34 -13.13
C SER A 141 23.85 -0.15 -11.78
N PHE A 142 24.30 -1.32 -11.34
CA PHE A 142 23.92 -1.91 -10.06
C PHE A 142 25.05 -1.78 -9.04
N ILE A 143 24.72 -1.26 -7.86
CA ILE A 143 25.67 -1.09 -6.75
C ILE A 143 25.25 -1.97 -5.57
N PRO A 144 26.14 -2.82 -5.04
CA PRO A 144 25.86 -3.59 -3.84
C PRO A 144 25.63 -2.70 -2.63
N TYR A 145 24.69 -3.05 -1.76
CA TYR A 145 24.45 -2.31 -0.51
C TYR A 145 25.66 -2.29 0.41
N SER A 146 26.49 -3.34 0.40
CA SER A 146 27.76 -3.44 1.12
C SER A 146 28.71 -2.29 0.79
N GLU A 147 28.70 -1.85 -0.47
CA GLU A 147 29.56 -0.80 -1.02
C GLU A 147 28.99 0.60 -0.78
N MET A 148 27.68 0.73 -0.46
CA MET A 148 27.07 2.02 -0.14
C MET A 148 27.63 2.66 1.13
N GLN A 149 28.16 1.86 2.06
CA GLN A 149 28.77 2.37 3.30
C GLN A 149 30.00 3.24 3.03
N LYS A 150 30.63 3.09 1.86
CA LYS A 150 31.80 3.89 1.44
C LYS A 150 31.40 5.23 0.84
N ILE A 151 30.12 5.42 0.49
CA ILE A 151 29.61 6.63 -0.16
C ILE A 151 29.18 7.62 0.93
N SER A 152 29.59 8.89 0.78
CA SER A 152 29.15 9.94 1.70
C SER A 152 27.61 10.07 1.70
N PRO A 153 26.95 10.30 2.86
CA PRO A 153 25.50 10.43 2.96
C PRO A 153 24.89 11.48 2.02
N ASP A 154 25.59 12.58 1.74
CA ASP A 154 25.11 13.63 0.83
C ASP A 154 25.09 13.17 -0.64
N ASN A 155 26.04 12.31 -1.02
CA ASN A 155 26.08 11.70 -2.35
C ASN A 155 24.97 10.63 -2.52
N ILE A 156 24.64 9.90 -1.45
CA ILE A 156 23.50 8.98 -1.46
C ILE A 156 22.17 9.74 -1.61
N LYS A 157 22.02 10.87 -0.92
CA LYS A 157 20.80 11.70 -1.03
C LYS A 157 20.60 12.29 -2.42
N THR A 158 21.67 12.73 -3.07
CA THR A 158 21.61 13.23 -4.45
C THR A 158 21.29 12.10 -5.43
N LEU A 159 21.88 10.92 -5.24
CA LEU A 159 21.60 9.76 -6.06
C LEU A 159 20.15 9.26 -5.92
N ARG A 160 19.56 9.37 -4.71
CA ARG A 160 18.18 9.00 -4.42
C ARG A 160 17.21 10.19 -4.46
N TYR A 161 17.60 11.32 -5.03
CA TYR A 161 16.80 12.55 -4.98
C TYR A 161 15.40 12.35 -5.57
N ASP A 162 15.31 11.66 -6.72
CA ASP A 162 14.03 11.37 -7.37
C ASP A 162 13.12 10.48 -6.53
N ASP A 163 13.68 9.44 -5.91
CA ASP A 163 12.93 8.55 -5.03
C ASP A 163 12.42 9.34 -3.80
N LEU A 164 13.28 10.15 -3.17
CA LEU A 164 12.94 10.97 -2.00
C LEU A 164 11.88 12.04 -2.32
N LYS A 165 11.93 12.65 -3.50
CA LYS A 165 10.93 13.61 -3.96
C LYS A 165 9.55 12.97 -4.06
N MET A 166 9.48 11.76 -4.63
CA MET A 166 8.22 11.02 -4.72
C MET A 166 7.72 10.58 -3.35
N VAL A 167 8.59 10.08 -2.47
CA VAL A 167 8.23 9.76 -1.08
C VAL A 167 7.63 10.98 -0.37
N LYS A 168 8.23 12.17 -0.52
CA LYS A 168 7.71 13.42 0.06
C LYS A 168 6.32 13.77 -0.48
N LEU A 169 6.10 13.63 -1.79
CA LEU A 169 4.80 13.90 -2.42
C LEU A 169 3.72 12.96 -1.86
N PHE A 170 4.00 11.66 -1.80
CA PHE A 170 3.05 10.69 -1.24
C PHE A 170 2.81 10.89 0.26
N ALA A 171 3.83 11.27 1.02
CA ALA A 171 3.67 11.62 2.43
C ALA A 171 2.74 12.83 2.62
N LEU A 172 2.88 13.86 1.79
CA LEU A 172 1.98 15.01 1.81
C LEU A 172 0.54 14.61 1.45
N LEU A 173 0.37 13.79 0.42
CA LEU A 173 -0.93 13.26 0.00
C LEU A 173 -1.57 12.42 1.10
N TYR A 174 -0.79 11.58 1.79
CA TYR A 174 -1.24 10.76 2.91
C TYR A 174 -1.78 11.62 4.06
N VAL A 175 -1.04 12.67 4.43
CA VAL A 175 -1.50 13.65 5.44
C VAL A 175 -2.77 14.37 4.98
N GLY A 176 -2.84 14.76 3.71
CA GLY A 176 -4.04 15.36 3.12
C GLY A 176 -5.27 14.44 3.22
N LEU A 177 -5.12 13.16 2.85
CA LEU A 177 -6.20 12.17 2.98
C LEU A 177 -6.62 11.94 4.43
N LEU A 178 -5.68 11.95 5.38
CA LEU A 178 -6.01 11.87 6.80
C LEU A 178 -6.87 13.06 7.25
N LEU A 179 -6.51 14.28 6.86
CA LEU A 179 -7.29 15.47 7.19
C LEU A 179 -8.69 15.42 6.58
N VAL A 180 -8.82 15.01 5.31
CA VAL A 180 -10.11 14.84 4.65
C VAL A 180 -10.95 13.76 5.35
N SER A 181 -10.34 12.61 5.67
CA SER A 181 -11.00 11.53 6.39
C SER A 181 -11.48 11.99 7.77
N PHE A 182 -10.69 12.80 8.46
CA PHE A 182 -11.06 13.35 9.77
C PHE A 182 -12.28 14.27 9.65
N ILE A 183 -12.29 15.19 8.68
CA ILE A 183 -13.41 16.11 8.46
C ILE A 183 -14.68 15.32 8.11
N PHE A 184 -14.58 14.34 7.21
CA PHE A 184 -15.73 13.53 6.80
C PHE A 184 -16.26 12.69 7.97
N ASN A 185 -15.36 12.12 8.77
CA ASN A 185 -15.73 11.38 9.96
C ASN A 185 -16.45 12.28 10.97
N TYR A 186 -15.92 13.47 11.24
CA TYR A 186 -16.57 14.43 12.14
C TYR A 186 -17.98 14.80 11.65
N LEU A 187 -18.12 15.17 10.38
CA LEU A 187 -19.42 15.51 9.79
C LEU A 187 -20.41 14.33 9.85
N GLN A 188 -19.94 13.12 9.52
CA GLN A 188 -20.74 11.90 9.57
C GLN A 188 -21.26 11.62 10.99
N VAL A 189 -20.39 11.72 12.00
CA VAL A 189 -20.74 11.51 13.41
C VAL A 189 -21.75 12.56 13.89
N VAL A 190 -21.53 13.84 13.57
CA VAL A 190 -22.46 14.92 13.95
C VAL A 190 -23.82 14.74 13.28
N MET A 191 -23.87 14.45 11.98
CA MET A 191 -25.12 14.18 11.28
C MET A 191 -25.85 12.97 11.89
N MET A 192 -25.11 11.91 12.22
CA MET A 192 -25.67 10.71 12.86
C MET A 192 -26.25 11.02 14.24
N ALA A 193 -25.56 11.81 15.06
CA ALA A 193 -26.06 12.23 16.37
C ALA A 193 -27.38 13.01 16.24
N VAL A 194 -27.42 14.00 15.34
CA VAL A 194 -28.63 14.82 15.10
C VAL A 194 -29.79 13.99 14.58
N VAL A 195 -29.54 13.04 13.67
CA VAL A 195 -30.60 12.14 13.17
C VAL A 195 -31.08 11.23 14.29
N SER A 196 -30.18 10.69 15.11
CA SER A 196 -30.52 9.77 16.20
C SER A 196 -31.37 10.46 17.26
N GLU A 197 -31.02 11.69 17.65
CA GLU A 197 -31.78 12.49 18.61
C GLU A 197 -33.20 12.78 18.09
N ARG A 198 -33.33 13.19 16.83
CA ARG A 198 -34.64 13.47 16.21
C ARG A 198 -35.52 12.23 16.12
N VAL A 199 -34.96 11.10 15.70
CA VAL A 199 -35.67 9.81 15.68
C VAL A 199 -36.14 9.45 17.09
N MET A 200 -35.29 9.64 18.10
CA MET A 200 -35.63 9.38 19.50
C MET A 200 -36.74 10.30 20.02
N TYR A 201 -36.69 11.59 19.66
CA TYR A 201 -37.74 12.56 20.00
C TYR A 201 -39.08 12.15 19.38
N ASP A 202 -39.10 11.83 18.09
CA ASP A 202 -40.30 11.38 17.38
C ASP A 202 -40.86 10.07 17.94
N LEU A 203 -39.98 9.15 18.36
CA LEU A 203 -40.39 7.93 19.05
C LEU A 203 -41.08 8.24 20.37
N ARG A 204 -40.52 9.14 21.19
CA ARG A 204 -41.08 9.50 22.50
C ARG A 204 -42.39 10.28 22.36
N SER A 205 -42.48 11.20 21.42
CA SER A 205 -43.66 12.05 21.23
C SER A 205 -44.89 11.28 20.72
N ASN A 206 -44.68 10.15 20.03
CA ASN A 206 -45.78 9.28 19.58
C ASN A 206 -46.19 8.20 20.61
N LEU A 207 -45.48 8.11 21.74
CA LEU A 207 -45.78 7.17 22.84
C LEU A 207 -46.54 7.82 24.01
N VAL A 208 -46.56 9.16 24.08
CA VAL A 208 -47.32 9.97 25.06
C VAL A 208 -48.60 10.45 24.39
#